data_AF-A0A4P5S2R6-F1
#
_entry.id   AF-A0A4P5S2R6-F1
#
_cell.length_a   1.000
_cell.length_b   1.000
_cell.length_c   1.000
_cell.angle_alpha   90.00
_cell.angle_beta   90.00
_cell.angle_gamma   90.00
#
_symmetry.space_group_name_H-M   'P 1'
#
loop_
_entity.id
_entity.type
_entity.pdbx_description
1 polymer ?
#
loop_
_entity_poly.entity_id
_entity_poly.type
_entity_poly.pdbx_seq_one_letter_code
_entity_poly.pdbx_strand_id
1 'polypeptide(L)'
;MLAGGVKLFQTANNEKKVEILAVGQEVVLGDMTVSVRAIIQGDQETIATVQMMGVDGADAREGWRLLTGATVLQPAKQTSQGGVSCGTVSVDIPVQCDVVFAPTTGRITVAYLRSGLQRQWSK
;
A
#
# COMPACT_ATOMS: atom_id res chain seq x y z
N MET A 1 17.11 55.67 -4.04
CA MET A 1 17.21 54.67 -2.95
C MET A 1 16.55 53.39 -3.44
N LEU A 2 17.20 52.25 -3.24
CA LEU A 2 16.90 50.97 -3.90
C LEU A 2 15.52 50.42 -3.53
N ALA A 3 14.81 49.92 -4.54
CA ALA A 3 13.54 49.22 -4.43
C ALA A 3 13.68 47.94 -3.58
N GLY A 4 12.90 47.84 -2.51
CA GLY A 4 12.79 46.65 -1.68
C GLY A 4 12.03 45.55 -2.41
N GLY A 5 12.76 44.69 -3.13
CA GLY A 5 12.21 43.46 -3.68
C GLY A 5 12.00 42.43 -2.57
N VAL A 6 10.76 42.20 -2.17
CA VAL A 6 10.40 41.06 -1.32
C VAL A 6 10.63 39.79 -2.15
N LYS A 7 11.63 39.00 -1.78
CA LYS A 7 11.83 37.66 -2.34
C LYS A 7 10.73 36.76 -1.79
N LEU A 8 9.68 36.55 -2.59
CA LEU A 8 8.74 35.46 -2.38
C LEU A 8 9.54 34.15 -2.50
N PHE A 9 9.81 33.50 -1.38
CA PHE A 9 10.30 32.13 -1.37
C PHE A 9 9.22 31.28 -2.02
N GLN A 10 9.40 30.98 -3.30
CA GLN A 10 8.65 29.95 -3.98
C GLN A 10 9.07 28.63 -3.33
N THR A 11 8.29 28.17 -2.35
CA THR A 11 8.35 26.80 -1.88
C THR A 11 8.06 25.94 -3.09
N ALA A 12 9.11 25.38 -3.69
CA ALA A 12 8.96 24.35 -4.70
C ALA A 12 8.22 23.20 -4.04
N ASN A 13 6.92 23.10 -4.28
CA ASN A 13 6.16 21.90 -4.02
C ASN A 13 6.82 20.81 -4.85
N ASN A 14 7.74 20.08 -4.21
CA ASN A 14 8.28 18.86 -4.77
C ASN A 14 7.13 17.86 -4.68
N GLU A 15 6.20 17.93 -5.63
CA GLU A 15 5.09 17.00 -5.77
C GLU A 15 5.70 15.60 -5.88
N LYS A 16 5.75 14.87 -4.77
CA LYS A 16 6.16 13.47 -4.75
C LYS A 16 5.13 12.73 -5.61
N LYS A 17 5.45 12.53 -6.89
CA LYS A 17 4.69 11.61 -7.75
C LYS A 17 4.74 10.24 -7.07
N VAL A 18 3.57 9.73 -6.71
CA VAL A 18 3.46 8.35 -6.21
C VAL A 18 3.64 7.44 -7.41
N GLU A 19 4.72 6.67 -7.40
CA GLU A 19 4.99 5.66 -8.40
C GLU A 19 3.97 4.51 -8.26
N ILE A 20 3.34 4.16 -9.39
CA ILE A 20 2.42 3.02 -9.50
C ILE A 20 3.18 1.87 -10.13
N LEU A 21 3.29 0.78 -9.38
CA LEU A 21 3.96 -0.46 -9.74
C LEU A 21 2.96 -1.44 -10.36
N ALA A 22 3.47 -2.31 -11.22
CA ALA A 22 2.69 -3.45 -11.70
C ALA A 22 2.54 -4.51 -10.59
N VAL A 23 1.40 -5.19 -10.53
CA VAL A 23 1.22 -6.37 -9.67
C VAL A 23 2.35 -7.38 -9.93
N GLY A 24 2.94 -7.89 -8.85
CA GLY A 24 4.12 -8.76 -8.87
C GLY A 24 5.44 -8.02 -8.69
N GLN A 25 5.50 -6.71 -8.93
CA GLN A 25 6.72 -5.92 -8.66
C GLN A 25 6.93 -5.72 -7.16
N GLU A 26 8.18 -5.90 -6.77
CA GLU A 26 8.66 -5.75 -5.40
C GLU A 26 9.41 -4.43 -5.23
N VAL A 27 9.30 -3.85 -4.04
CA VAL A 27 9.96 -2.60 -3.69
C VAL A 27 10.36 -2.61 -2.23
N VAL A 28 11.50 -1.99 -1.92
CA VAL A 28 11.88 -1.67 -0.55
C VAL A 28 11.23 -0.36 -0.14
N LEU A 29 10.41 -0.40 0.91
CA LEU A 29 9.74 0.76 1.48
C LEU A 29 10.17 0.93 2.94
N GLY A 30 11.15 1.80 3.17
CA GLY A 30 11.78 1.95 4.48
C GLY A 30 12.65 0.74 4.78
N ASP A 31 12.24 -0.02 5.80
CA ASP A 31 12.87 -1.22 6.34
C ASP A 31 12.16 -2.52 5.93
N MET A 32 11.12 -2.45 5.08
CA MET A 32 10.42 -3.64 4.56
C MET A 32 10.56 -3.77 3.04
N THR A 33 10.71 -5.01 2.59
CA THR A 33 10.55 -5.39 1.20
C THR A 33 9.12 -5.88 1.01
N VAL A 34 8.37 -5.26 0.08
CA VAL A 34 6.93 -5.48 -0.08
C VAL A 34 6.53 -5.64 -1.55
N SER A 35 5.49 -6.43 -1.78
CA SER A 35 4.84 -6.55 -3.08
C SER A 35 3.37 -6.92 -2.96
N VAL A 36 2.57 -6.52 -3.95
CA VAL A 36 1.22 -7.06 -4.17
C VAL A 36 1.33 -8.14 -5.24
N ARG A 37 1.10 -9.39 -4.89
CA ARG A 37 1.23 -10.57 -5.77
C ARG A 37 -0.04 -10.81 -6.59
N ALA A 38 -1.21 -10.55 -6.02
CA ALA A 38 -2.49 -10.68 -6.71
C ALA A 38 -3.53 -9.71 -6.15
N ILE A 39 -4.49 -9.33 -6.99
CA ILE A 39 -5.67 -8.56 -6.60
C ILE A 39 -6.90 -9.23 -7.22
N ILE A 40 -7.86 -9.61 -6.37
CA ILE A 40 -9.10 -10.28 -6.76
C ILE A 40 -10.27 -9.49 -6.20
N GLN A 41 -11.13 -8.98 -7.08
CA GLN A 41 -12.40 -8.34 -6.69
C GLN A 41 -13.50 -9.40 -6.74
N GLY A 42 -14.26 -9.51 -5.66
CA GLY A 42 -15.44 -10.37 -5.56
C GLY A 42 -16.61 -9.65 -4.89
N ASP A 43 -17.77 -10.30 -4.92
CA ASP A 43 -19.03 -9.71 -4.42
C ASP A 43 -19.06 -9.55 -2.90
N GLN A 44 -18.28 -10.35 -2.17
CA GLN A 44 -18.21 -10.33 -0.70
C GLN A 44 -17.03 -9.51 -0.19
N GLU A 45 -15.92 -9.53 -0.92
CA GLU A 45 -14.67 -8.91 -0.49
C GLU A 45 -13.74 -8.67 -1.67
N THR A 46 -12.82 -7.71 -1.50
CA THR A 46 -11.66 -7.55 -2.39
C THR A 46 -10.43 -8.08 -1.66
N ILE A 47 -9.71 -9.00 -2.27
CA ILE A 47 -8.52 -9.63 -1.69
C ILE A 47 -7.28 -9.12 -2.41
N ALA A 48 -6.31 -8.61 -1.64
CA ALA A 48 -4.96 -8.38 -2.11
C ALA A 48 -4.02 -9.41 -1.46
N THR A 49 -3.46 -10.32 -2.25
CA THR A 49 -2.40 -11.22 -1.77
C THR A 49 -1.09 -10.45 -1.79
N VAL A 50 -0.48 -10.30 -0.63
CA VAL A 50 0.74 -9.51 -0.44
C VAL A 50 1.88 -10.39 0.03
N GLN A 51 3.10 -9.99 -0.29
CA GLN A 51 4.31 -10.59 0.26
C GLN A 51 5.16 -9.52 0.95
N MET A 52 5.64 -9.83 2.16
CA MET A 52 6.43 -8.91 2.98
C MET A 52 7.57 -9.62 3.71
N MET A 53 8.68 -8.91 3.91
CA MET A 53 9.79 -9.30 4.80
C MET A 53 10.55 -8.05 5.27
N GLY A 54 11.43 -8.22 6.26
CA GLY A 54 12.42 -7.22 6.67
C GLY A 54 12.28 -6.74 8.11
N VAL A 55 11.11 -6.92 8.74
CA VAL A 55 10.86 -6.42 10.09
C VAL A 55 10.16 -7.48 10.93
N ASP A 56 10.87 -7.97 11.94
CA ASP A 56 10.36 -9.01 12.83
C ASP A 56 9.18 -8.51 13.67
N GLY A 57 8.14 -9.33 13.78
CA GLY A 57 6.99 -9.08 14.66
C GLY A 57 6.05 -7.97 14.20
N ALA A 58 6.32 -7.27 13.09
CA ALA A 58 5.42 -6.24 12.55
C ALA A 58 4.12 -6.87 12.05
N ASP A 59 2.97 -6.21 12.26
CA ASP A 59 1.68 -6.67 11.73
C ASP A 59 1.66 -6.56 10.20
N ALA A 60 1.51 -7.70 9.53
CA ALA A 60 1.43 -7.81 8.08
C ALA A 60 0.24 -7.05 7.46
N ARG A 61 -0.81 -6.76 8.24
CA ARG A 61 -2.03 -6.05 7.77
C ARG A 61 -1.90 -4.54 7.88
N GLU A 62 -1.02 -4.05 8.74
CA GLU A 62 -0.90 -2.62 8.99
C GLU A 62 -0.38 -1.88 7.75
N GLY A 63 -0.79 -0.63 7.55
CA GLY A 63 -0.30 0.22 6.46
C GLY A 63 -0.95 0.00 5.08
N TRP A 64 -1.60 -1.14 4.84
CA TRP A 64 -2.29 -1.41 3.58
C TRP A 64 -3.57 -0.58 3.42
N ARG A 65 -3.84 -0.10 2.20
CA ARG A 65 -5.06 0.62 1.82
C ARG A 65 -5.53 0.17 0.44
N LEU A 66 -6.83 0.23 0.20
CA LEU A 66 -7.40 0.06 -1.14
C LEU A 66 -8.07 1.36 -1.58
N LEU A 67 -7.64 1.90 -2.72
CA LEU A 67 -8.18 3.10 -3.31
C LEU A 67 -9.15 2.73 -4.42
N THR A 68 -10.37 3.27 -4.35
CA THR A 68 -11.42 3.09 -5.36
C THR A 68 -12.14 4.42 -5.57
N GLY A 69 -11.96 5.02 -6.75
CA GLY A 69 -12.43 6.39 -7.02
C GLY A 69 -11.90 7.39 -5.99
N ALA A 70 -12.80 8.03 -5.25
CA ALA A 70 -12.47 9.00 -4.18
C ALA A 70 -12.42 8.37 -2.77
N THR A 71 -12.58 7.05 -2.66
CA THR A 71 -12.67 6.33 -1.40
C THR A 71 -11.37 5.61 -1.08
N VAL A 72 -10.96 5.67 0.19
CA VAL A 72 -9.85 4.89 0.73
C VAL A 72 -10.41 3.90 1.75
N LEU A 73 -10.23 2.61 1.47
CA LEU A 73 -10.66 1.52 2.33
C LEU A 73 -9.50 1.02 3.19
N GLN A 74 -9.79 0.74 4.45
CA GLN A 74 -8.89 0.07 5.37
C GLN A 74 -9.09 -1.45 5.31
N PRO A 75 -8.07 -2.25 5.69
CA PRO A 75 -8.21 -3.70 5.77
C PRO A 75 -9.37 -4.09 6.70
N ALA A 76 -10.29 -4.91 6.19
CA ALA A 76 -11.34 -5.54 6.95
C ALA A 76 -10.85 -6.83 7.60
N LYS A 77 -11.59 -7.33 8.59
CA LYS A 77 -11.36 -8.67 9.12
C LYS A 77 -11.73 -9.68 8.02
N GLN A 78 -10.87 -10.67 7.79
CA GLN A 78 -11.16 -11.74 6.84
C GLN A 78 -12.41 -12.51 7.30
N THR A 79 -13.39 -12.62 6.40
CA THR A 79 -14.66 -13.33 6.65
C THR A 79 -14.76 -14.64 5.87
N SER A 80 -13.99 -14.79 4.79
CA SER A 80 -13.93 -16.02 4.02
C SER A 80 -13.00 -17.06 4.65
N GLN A 81 -13.40 -18.34 4.55
CA GLN A 81 -12.63 -19.48 5.07
C GLN A 81 -11.49 -19.94 4.13
N GLY A 82 -11.33 -19.33 2.95
CA GLY A 82 -10.42 -19.82 1.90
C GLY A 82 -9.09 -19.06 1.75
N GLY A 83 -8.90 -17.93 2.44
CA GLY A 83 -7.70 -17.09 2.32
C GLY A 83 -6.65 -17.34 3.42
N VAL A 84 -5.40 -16.94 3.16
CA VAL A 84 -4.30 -17.02 4.13
C VAL A 84 -4.31 -15.78 5.01
N SER A 85 -4.75 -15.90 6.27
CA SER A 85 -4.78 -14.76 7.18
C SER A 85 -3.39 -14.23 7.49
N CYS A 86 -3.23 -12.91 7.43
CA CYS A 86 -2.00 -12.23 7.81
C CYS A 86 -1.74 -12.29 9.33
N GLY A 87 -0.51 -12.67 9.68
CA GLY A 87 0.03 -12.63 11.03
C GLY A 87 1.13 -11.58 11.17
N THR A 88 2.28 -11.96 11.72
CA THR A 88 3.45 -11.08 11.81
C THR A 88 4.42 -11.31 10.66
N VAL A 89 5.21 -10.29 10.35
CA VAL A 89 6.30 -10.36 9.37
C VAL A 89 7.57 -10.91 10.05
N SER A 90 8.44 -11.50 9.24
CA SER A 90 9.77 -11.97 9.62
C SER A 90 10.85 -11.11 8.96
N VAL A 91 12.05 -11.07 9.54
CA VAL A 91 13.21 -10.36 8.95
C VAL A 91 13.60 -10.98 7.61
N ASP A 92 13.83 -12.29 7.58
CA ASP A 92 14.52 -12.95 6.47
C ASP A 92 13.63 -13.89 5.66
N ILE A 93 12.44 -14.21 6.16
CA ILE A 93 11.52 -15.14 5.51
C ILE A 93 10.36 -14.34 4.90
N PRO A 94 10.17 -14.38 3.57
CA PRO A 94 9.01 -13.78 2.95
C PRO A 94 7.71 -14.40 3.48
N VAL A 95 6.86 -13.56 4.05
CA VAL A 95 5.52 -13.93 4.49
C VAL A 95 4.54 -13.53 3.40
N GLN A 96 3.76 -14.48 2.90
CA GLN A 96 2.66 -14.23 1.98
C GLN A 96 1.32 -14.43 2.70
N CYS A 97 0.43 -13.46 2.57
CA CYS A 97 -0.89 -13.52 3.18
C CYS A 97 -1.89 -12.62 2.44
N ASP A 98 -3.16 -12.71 2.81
CA ASP A 98 -4.27 -12.01 2.18
C ASP A 98 -4.74 -10.83 3.05
N VAL A 99 -4.67 -9.64 2.45
CA VAL A 99 -5.26 -8.42 3.00
C VAL A 99 -6.64 -8.24 2.38
N VAL A 100 -7.66 -8.36 3.21
CA VAL A 100 -9.07 -8.29 2.80
C VAL A 100 -9.59 -6.87 2.95
N PHE A 101 -10.37 -6.41 1.98
CA PHE A 101 -11.10 -5.15 2.00
C PHE A 101 -12.58 -5.39 1.70
N ALA A 102 -13.41 -4.38 1.99
CA ALA A 102 -14.80 -4.36 1.54
C ALA A 102 -14.91 -4.63 0.02
N PRO A 103 -16.04 -5.19 -0.46
CA PRO A 103 -16.20 -5.50 -1.87
C PRO A 103 -16.10 -4.22 -2.71
N THR A 104 -15.43 -4.32 -3.86
CA THR A 104 -15.24 -3.22 -4.79
C THR A 104 -15.44 -3.70 -6.22
N THR A 105 -15.80 -2.77 -7.10
CA THR A 105 -15.87 -2.99 -8.55
C THR A 105 -15.14 -1.86 -9.27
N GLY A 106 -14.79 -2.10 -10.54
CA GLY A 106 -14.09 -1.11 -11.36
C GLY A 106 -12.61 -0.96 -11.01
N ARG A 107 -12.02 0.18 -11.39
CA ARG A 107 -10.58 0.44 -11.23
C ARG A 107 -10.23 0.64 -9.76
N ILE A 108 -9.25 -0.12 -9.30
CA ILE A 108 -8.73 -0.07 -7.94
C ILE A 108 -7.21 0.03 -7.92
N THR A 109 -6.68 0.51 -6.81
CA THR A 109 -5.23 0.55 -6.56
C THR A 109 -4.99 0.16 -5.12
N VAL A 110 -4.09 -0.80 -4.90
CA VAL A 110 -3.64 -1.18 -3.56
C VAL A 110 -2.45 -0.29 -3.21
N ALA A 111 -2.45 0.30 -2.03
CA ALA A 111 -1.35 1.10 -1.53
C ALA A 111 -0.79 0.51 -0.23
N TYR A 112 0.51 0.71 -0.04
CA TYR A 112 1.18 0.42 1.21
C TYR A 112 1.85 1.68 1.74
N LEU A 113 1.61 2.00 3.01
CA LEU A 113 2.19 3.13 3.71
C LEU A 113 3.10 2.63 4.82
N ARG A 114 4.35 3.09 4.83
CA ARG A 114 5.31 2.76 5.88
C ARG A 114 6.36 3.86 6.03
N SER A 115 6.64 4.25 7.27
CA SER A 115 7.70 5.24 7.60
C SER A 115 7.59 6.55 6.79
N GLY A 116 6.37 7.04 6.57
CA GLY A 116 6.10 8.26 5.78
C GLY A 116 6.31 8.11 4.26
N LEU A 117 6.57 6.89 3.79
CA LEU A 117 6.67 6.53 2.38
C LEU A 117 5.40 5.80 1.93
N GLN A 118 5.13 5.87 0.62
CA GLN A 118 4.00 5.19 0.01
C GLN A 118 4.41 4.61 -1.35
N ARG A 119 3.88 3.43 -1.65
CA ARG A 119 3.86 2.82 -2.99
C ARG A 119 2.49 2.27 -3.31
N GLN A 120 2.20 2.17 -4.59
CA GLN A 120 0.91 1.76 -5.12
C GLN A 120 1.09 0.65 -6.16
N TRP A 121 0.12 -0.25 -6.24
CA TRP A 121 0.03 -1.31 -7.23
C TRP A 121 -1.34 -1.30 -7.88
N SER A 122 -1.37 -1.40 -9.20
CA SER A 122 -2.61 -1.53 -9.97
C SER A 122 -2.49 -2.67 -10.98
N LYS A 123 -3.63 -3.32 -11.26
CA LYS A 123 -3.77 -4.29 -12.35
C LYS A 123 -4.22 -3.59 -13.63
#